data_AF-A0A1S1LFE5-F1
#
_entry.id   AF-A0A1S1LFE5-F1
#
_cell.length_a   1.000
_cell.length_b   1.000
_cell.length_c   1.000
_cell.angle_alpha   90.00
_cell.angle_beta   90.00
_cell.angle_gamma   90.00
#
_symmetry.space_group_name_H-M   'P 1'
#
loop_
_entity.id
_entity.type
_entity.pdbx_description
1 polymer ?
#
loop_
_entity_poly.entity_id
_entity_poly.type
_entity_poly.pdbx_seq_one_letter_code
_entity_poly.pdbx_strand_id
1 'polypeptide(L)'
;MGLASGAVVLGAYGFVRRNPVGLHEVSVRNWAAVSVLLVAFFAAALIWTARSAMRGVDVVGRSALLLTVIVAAALYAVLADPAGLASSTHTALVLMRLSWVFLVIAAVFVVAGAVASVGRATLLAQSGRGPKVVVGLALGLIFALGTGALAQARNDVVGVIAAPIEIPVTPTRVGTEVRYALPLSDPGFVVPAGPGFVTLEDQDLVGYAGNTGQQRWRLPFKTIAYECEPSSVRSTGTSADSVVIVQCLRPTQTNSYSDSARRTILTGVDAMTGRVLWANADNWRIRSTAVTGPDVVPVLRGDEVGALEVRTGNVLWTKQFTAGDCGGNLVGLGNKTQDIVFFPICPTAHEVVLRVVDAHSGAERSLTIEREKFPDGVSQVNLLAAAAGVVVIEVAGSGPNRSPYPVNLAVDIDDGASMALPSKVNVRRDRQSHDAGQYPGPVLQIDTYSDDTAVLLVGERRIVKTSIPTTGTPIMDGQRWALVGDQLVTATAATASWRAQLATVGPDGKANLRPSPCGGADFGGVIPVPGAVLVTCARTDDSSRVTGYAVIGLV
;
A
#
# COMPACT_ATOMS: atom_id res chain seq x y z
N MET A 1 -13.70 41.73 -7.82
CA MET A 1 -14.92 40.89 -7.72
C MET A 1 -14.82 39.64 -8.60
N GLY A 2 -14.53 39.75 -9.90
CA GLY A 2 -14.36 38.58 -10.78
C GLY A 2 -13.39 37.51 -10.29
N LEU A 3 -12.18 37.89 -9.88
CA LEU A 3 -11.17 36.96 -9.35
C LEU A 3 -11.62 36.27 -8.04
N ALA A 4 -12.35 36.98 -7.17
CA ALA A 4 -12.88 36.41 -5.93
C ALA A 4 -13.99 35.38 -6.23
N SER A 5 -14.87 35.66 -7.20
CA SER A 5 -15.87 34.70 -7.67
C SER A 5 -15.21 33.50 -8.38
N GLY A 6 -14.18 33.74 -9.20
CA GLY A 6 -13.39 32.69 -9.85
C GLY A 6 -12.69 31.78 -8.84
N ALA A 7 -12.16 32.32 -7.74
CA ALA A 7 -11.60 31.53 -6.65
C ALA A 7 -12.64 30.58 -6.03
N VAL A 8 -13.86 31.06 -5.75
CA VAL A 8 -14.94 30.21 -5.21
C VAL A 8 -15.32 29.11 -6.21
N VAL A 9 -15.45 29.44 -7.50
CA VAL A 9 -15.77 28.45 -8.54
C VAL A 9 -14.67 27.39 -8.68
N LEU A 10 -13.39 27.79 -8.66
CA LEU A 10 -12.26 26.86 -8.68
C LEU A 10 -12.21 25.97 -7.44
N GLY A 11 -12.43 26.54 -6.25
CA GLY A 11 -12.48 25.79 -5.00
C GLY A 11 -13.63 24.78 -4.98
N ALA A 12 -14.83 25.19 -5.39
CA ALA A 12 -15.99 24.32 -5.51
C ALA A 12 -15.80 23.24 -6.57
N TYR A 13 -15.26 23.59 -7.74
CA TYR A 13 -14.99 22.62 -8.81
C TYR A 13 -13.92 21.60 -8.38
N GLY A 14 -12.84 22.05 -7.73
CA GLY A 14 -11.84 21.17 -7.13
C GLY A 14 -12.44 20.24 -6.07
N PHE A 15 -13.33 20.74 -5.22
CA PHE A 15 -14.04 19.94 -4.22
C PHE A 15 -14.95 18.87 -4.85
N VAL A 16 -15.69 19.21 -5.90
CA VAL A 16 -16.56 18.25 -6.60
C VAL A 16 -15.74 17.18 -7.34
N ARG A 17 -14.66 17.59 -8.02
CA ARG A 17 -13.76 16.69 -8.75
C ARG A 17 -12.94 15.77 -7.85
N ARG A 18 -12.83 16.09 -6.56
CA ARG A 18 -12.07 15.32 -5.60
C ARG A 18 -12.62 13.91 -5.37
N ASN A 19 -13.94 13.72 -5.51
CA ASN A 19 -14.56 12.41 -5.50
C ASN A 19 -14.88 11.96 -6.94
N PRO A 20 -13.98 11.24 -7.64
CA PRO A 20 -14.45 10.31 -8.66
C PRO A 20 -15.47 9.38 -7.99
N VAL A 21 -16.59 9.15 -8.67
CA VAL A 21 -17.72 8.36 -8.17
C VAL A 21 -17.22 7.05 -7.53
N GLY A 22 -17.41 6.89 -6.22
CA GLY A 22 -17.07 5.67 -5.47
C GLY A 22 -15.85 5.75 -4.53
N LEU A 23 -15.05 6.81 -4.56
CA LEU A 23 -13.91 7.00 -3.65
C LEU A 23 -14.35 7.43 -2.24
N HIS A 24 -13.94 6.66 -1.22
CA HIS A 24 -14.11 6.99 0.20
C HIS A 24 -12.80 7.58 0.75
N GLU A 25 -12.69 8.90 0.78
CA GLU A 25 -11.56 9.60 1.42
C GLU A 25 -11.92 10.00 2.87
N VAL A 26 -11.46 9.22 3.85
CA VAL A 26 -11.95 9.25 5.23
C VAL A 26 -11.52 10.51 6.01
N SER A 27 -10.24 10.89 5.99
CA SER A 27 -9.72 11.97 6.88
C SER A 27 -9.79 13.38 6.28
N VAL A 28 -10.21 13.53 5.03
CA VAL A 28 -9.81 14.69 4.21
C VAL A 28 -11.01 15.49 3.73
N ARG A 29 -12.20 14.89 3.74
CA ARG A 29 -13.46 15.52 3.32
C ARG A 29 -13.77 16.77 4.15
N ASN A 30 -13.55 16.70 5.46
CA ASN A 30 -13.79 17.82 6.38
C ASN A 30 -12.87 19.00 6.07
N TRP A 31 -11.60 18.75 5.77
CA TRP A 31 -10.62 19.81 5.49
C TRP A 31 -10.90 20.58 4.20
N ALA A 32 -11.22 19.91 3.10
CA ALA A 32 -11.55 20.63 1.87
C ALA A 32 -12.89 21.35 1.96
N ALA A 33 -13.89 20.78 2.65
CA ALA A 33 -15.13 21.49 2.92
C ALA A 33 -14.86 22.79 3.70
N VAL A 34 -14.04 22.72 4.75
CA VAL A 34 -13.59 23.90 5.50
C VAL A 34 -12.82 24.88 4.61
N SER A 35 -11.93 24.41 3.75
CA SER A 35 -11.17 25.26 2.82
C SER A 35 -12.08 26.02 1.85
N VAL A 36 -13.05 25.34 1.22
CA VAL A 36 -14.03 25.98 0.33
C VAL A 36 -14.90 26.98 1.08
N LEU A 37 -15.34 26.65 2.30
CA LEU A 37 -16.10 27.57 3.15
C LEU A 37 -15.29 28.83 3.50
N LEU A 38 -14.00 28.69 3.83
CA LEU A 38 -13.12 29.82 4.10
C LEU A 38 -12.88 30.67 2.85
N VAL A 39 -12.62 30.06 1.69
CA VAL A 39 -12.49 30.79 0.41
C VAL A 39 -13.77 31.57 0.11
N ALA A 40 -14.94 30.96 0.29
CA ALA A 40 -16.23 31.63 0.09
C ALA A 40 -16.44 32.80 1.08
N PHE A 41 -16.13 32.60 2.36
CA PHE A 41 -16.22 33.63 3.39
C PHE A 41 -15.33 34.84 3.07
N PHE A 42 -14.06 34.62 2.75
CA PHE A 42 -13.14 35.70 2.41
C PHE A 42 -13.48 36.38 1.08
N ALA A 43 -13.97 35.64 0.09
CA ALA A 43 -14.46 36.22 -1.16
C ALA A 43 -15.65 37.16 -0.91
N ALA A 44 -16.60 36.77 -0.05
CA ALA A 44 -17.73 37.61 0.34
C ALA A 44 -17.26 38.87 1.08
N ALA A 45 -16.30 38.74 2.00
CA ALA A 45 -15.70 39.87 2.72
C ALA A 45 -15.00 40.85 1.76
N LEU A 46 -14.23 40.35 0.78
CA LEU A 46 -13.58 41.17 -0.26
C LEU A 46 -14.58 41.91 -1.15
N ILE A 47 -15.68 41.24 -1.52
CA ILE A 47 -16.76 41.86 -2.30
C ILE A 47 -17.42 42.97 -1.48
N TRP A 48 -17.64 42.74 -0.18
CA TRP A 48 -18.24 43.72 0.72
C TRP A 48 -17.34 44.95 0.95
N THR A 49 -16.03 44.75 1.17
CA THR A 49 -15.07 45.87 1.33
C THR A 49 -14.94 46.67 0.03
N ALA A 50 -14.87 46.00 -1.13
CA ALA A 50 -14.85 46.67 -2.42
C ALA A 50 -16.12 47.50 -2.67
N ARG A 51 -17.31 47.00 -2.31
CA ARG A 51 -18.56 47.76 -2.38
C ARG A 51 -18.56 48.98 -1.45
N SER A 52 -18.01 48.83 -0.26
CA SER A 52 -17.93 49.90 0.73
C SER A 52 -16.96 51.00 0.28
N ALA A 53 -15.80 50.63 -0.27
CA ALA A 53 -14.87 51.56 -0.90
C ALA A 53 -15.53 52.35 -2.04
N MET A 54 -16.30 51.67 -2.91
CA MET A 54 -17.06 52.32 -4.00
C MET A 54 -18.18 53.25 -3.52
N ARG A 55 -18.60 53.13 -2.25
CA ARG A 55 -19.56 54.04 -1.60
C ARG A 55 -18.86 55.20 -0.88
N GLY A 56 -17.54 55.30 -0.96
CA GLY A 56 -16.75 56.37 -0.34
C GLY A 56 -16.44 56.16 1.14
N VAL A 57 -16.62 54.94 1.66
CA VAL A 57 -16.25 54.61 3.05
C VAL A 57 -14.76 54.31 3.10
N ASP A 58 -14.03 54.91 4.04
CA ASP A 58 -12.64 54.55 4.29
C ASP A 58 -12.57 53.12 4.83
N VAL A 59 -11.94 52.25 4.06
CA VAL A 59 -11.77 50.83 4.35
C VAL A 59 -10.31 50.40 4.29
N VAL A 60 -9.34 51.33 4.28
CA VAL A 60 -7.92 50.99 4.08
C VAL A 60 -7.42 50.06 5.19
N GLY A 61 -7.64 50.42 6.46
CA GLY A 61 -7.22 49.59 7.60
C GLY A 61 -7.89 48.21 7.62
N ARG A 62 -9.20 48.15 7.28
CA ARG A 62 -9.95 46.88 7.20
C ARG A 62 -9.47 46.01 6.04
N SER A 63 -9.13 46.62 4.91
CA SER A 63 -8.66 45.91 3.71
C SER A 63 -7.24 45.38 3.89
N ALA A 64 -6.37 46.16 4.55
CA ALA A 64 -5.02 45.72 4.90
C ALA A 64 -5.05 44.52 5.86
N LEU A 65 -5.89 44.58 6.91
CA LEU A 65 -6.05 43.46 7.85
C LEU A 65 -6.61 42.21 7.14
N LEU A 66 -7.62 42.38 6.29
CA LEU A 66 -8.20 41.29 5.51
C LEU A 66 -7.16 40.65 4.57
N LEU A 67 -6.32 41.45 3.91
CA LEU A 67 -5.22 40.96 3.07
C LEU A 67 -4.23 40.15 3.91
N THR A 68 -3.81 40.63 5.08
CA THR A 68 -2.88 39.91 5.95
C THR A 68 -3.44 38.55 6.37
N VAL A 69 -4.72 38.49 6.75
CA VAL A 69 -5.39 37.24 7.11
C VAL A 69 -5.50 36.29 5.90
N ILE A 70 -5.88 36.82 4.72
CA ILE A 70 -5.96 36.05 3.48
C ILE A 70 -4.59 35.50 3.07
N VAL A 71 -3.52 36.30 3.17
CA VAL A 71 -2.15 35.88 2.84
C VAL A 71 -1.68 34.84 3.84
N ALA A 72 -1.93 35.00 5.14
CA ALA A 72 -1.59 33.99 6.14
C ALA A 72 -2.35 32.67 5.91
N ALA A 73 -3.65 32.73 5.61
CA ALA A 73 -4.47 31.56 5.31
C ALA A 73 -4.05 30.89 3.99
N ALA A 74 -3.69 31.68 2.96
CA ALA A 74 -3.19 31.17 1.69
C ALA A 74 -1.80 30.54 1.85
N LEU A 75 -0.89 31.17 2.61
CA LEU A 75 0.40 30.58 2.96
C LEU A 75 0.19 29.25 3.69
N TYR A 76 -0.70 29.22 4.67
CA TYR A 76 -1.03 27.99 5.37
C TYR A 76 -1.62 26.95 4.40
N ALA A 77 -2.56 27.30 3.53
CA ALA A 77 -3.16 26.35 2.58
C ALA A 77 -2.17 25.84 1.50
N VAL A 78 -1.16 26.63 1.14
CA VAL A 78 -0.14 26.28 0.15
C VAL A 78 1.02 25.50 0.79
N LEU A 79 1.48 25.91 1.97
CA LEU A 79 2.65 25.36 2.66
C LEU A 79 2.30 24.24 3.63
N ALA A 80 1.09 24.25 4.21
CA ALA A 80 0.63 23.08 4.91
C ALA A 80 0.56 21.96 3.88
N ASP A 81 1.30 20.90 4.17
CA ASP A 81 1.12 19.59 3.61
C ASP A 81 0.25 18.81 4.62
N PRO A 82 -1.04 19.19 4.79
CA PRO A 82 -1.88 18.51 5.75
C PRO A 82 -1.90 17.06 5.31
N ALA A 83 -1.52 16.17 6.23
CA ALA A 83 -1.34 14.75 5.97
C ALA A 83 -2.54 14.13 5.21
N GLY A 84 -3.73 14.71 5.35
CA GLY A 84 -4.91 14.33 4.59
C GLY A 84 -4.92 14.69 3.10
N LEU A 85 -4.41 15.83 2.64
CA LEU A 85 -4.58 16.25 1.23
C LEU A 85 -3.88 15.31 0.22
N ALA A 86 -2.99 14.43 0.69
CA ALA A 86 -2.26 13.50 -0.16
C ALA A 86 -3.10 12.39 -0.81
N SER A 87 -4.37 12.21 -0.41
CA SER A 87 -5.29 11.21 -1.02
C SER A 87 -6.19 11.79 -2.12
N SER A 88 -6.21 13.12 -2.29
CA SER A 88 -7.01 13.78 -3.32
C SER A 88 -6.29 13.69 -4.66
N THR A 89 -7.06 13.48 -5.74
CA THR A 89 -6.50 13.59 -7.10
C THR A 89 -5.67 14.86 -7.27
N HIS A 90 -4.46 14.75 -7.82
CA HIS A 90 -3.50 15.85 -7.97
C HIS A 90 -4.15 17.12 -8.55
N THR A 91 -5.04 16.95 -9.52
CA THR A 91 -5.80 18.04 -10.15
C THR A 91 -6.70 18.79 -9.16
N ALA A 92 -7.38 18.10 -8.25
CA ALA A 92 -8.25 18.76 -7.25
C ALA A 92 -7.44 19.60 -6.25
N LEU A 93 -6.25 19.14 -5.84
CA LEU A 93 -5.35 19.91 -4.97
C LEU A 93 -4.81 21.16 -5.65
N VAL A 94 -4.39 21.03 -6.91
CA VAL A 94 -3.91 22.16 -7.71
C VAL A 94 -5.02 23.20 -7.86
N LEU A 95 -6.26 22.78 -8.14
CA LEU A 95 -7.41 23.69 -8.23
C LEU A 95 -7.70 24.40 -6.90
N MET A 96 -7.64 23.68 -5.77
CA MET A 96 -7.80 24.29 -4.44
C MET A 96 -6.68 25.28 -4.11
N ARG A 97 -5.42 24.98 -4.40
CA ARG A 97 -4.30 25.91 -4.18
C ARG A 97 -4.40 27.14 -5.09
N LEU A 98 -4.75 26.95 -6.35
CA LEU A 98 -5.01 28.06 -7.28
C LEU A 98 -6.13 28.97 -6.77
N SER A 99 -7.18 28.42 -6.16
CA SER A 99 -8.27 29.23 -5.58
C SER A 99 -7.76 30.25 -4.55
N TRP A 100 -6.82 29.86 -3.68
CA TRP A 100 -6.19 30.75 -2.70
C TRP A 100 -5.30 31.81 -3.36
N VAL A 101 -4.53 31.45 -4.39
CA VAL A 101 -3.71 32.40 -5.17
C VAL A 101 -4.60 33.47 -5.81
N PHE A 102 -5.70 33.06 -6.44
CA PHE A 102 -6.67 33.99 -7.03
C PHE A 102 -7.31 34.92 -5.99
N LEU A 103 -7.57 34.41 -4.79
CA LEU A 103 -8.10 35.19 -3.68
C LEU A 103 -7.10 36.23 -3.15
N VAL A 104 -5.82 35.87 -3.04
CA VAL A 104 -4.73 36.81 -2.67
C VAL A 104 -4.60 37.91 -3.71
N ILE A 105 -4.58 37.56 -5.00
CA ILE A 105 -4.52 38.54 -6.10
C ILE A 105 -5.73 39.48 -6.02
N ALA A 106 -6.94 38.95 -5.78
CA ALA A 106 -8.13 39.76 -5.59
C ALA A 106 -8.02 40.72 -4.40
N ALA A 107 -7.44 40.27 -3.28
CA ALA A 107 -7.23 41.10 -2.09
C ALA A 107 -6.24 42.23 -2.34
N VAL A 108 -5.13 41.97 -3.03
CA VAL A 108 -4.14 43.00 -3.42
C VAL A 108 -4.80 44.10 -4.25
N PHE A 109 -5.62 43.73 -5.25
CA PHE A 109 -6.34 44.71 -6.06
C PHE A 109 -7.35 45.53 -5.25
N VAL A 110 -8.02 44.94 -4.26
CA VAL A 110 -8.95 45.67 -3.37
C VAL A 110 -8.19 46.68 -2.49
N VAL A 111 -7.04 46.30 -1.93
CA VAL A 111 -6.20 47.21 -1.14
C VAL A 111 -5.65 48.34 -2.01
N ALA A 112 -5.11 48.03 -3.19
CA ALA A 112 -4.61 49.05 -4.12
C ALA A 112 -5.72 50.04 -4.53
N GLY A 113 -6.92 49.53 -4.81
CA GLY A 113 -8.10 50.35 -5.10
C GLY A 113 -8.53 51.22 -3.91
N ALA A 114 -8.53 50.65 -2.70
CA ALA A 114 -8.87 51.39 -1.47
C ALA A 114 -7.88 52.55 -1.24
N VAL A 115 -6.57 52.30 -1.34
CA VAL A 115 -5.52 53.32 -1.20
C VAL A 115 -5.64 54.41 -2.26
N ALA A 116 -5.85 54.03 -3.53
CA ALA A 116 -6.01 54.99 -4.62
C ALA A 116 -7.28 55.86 -4.52
N SER A 117 -8.28 55.40 -3.75
CA SER A 117 -9.54 56.11 -3.52
C SER A 117 -9.51 57.07 -2.33
N VAL A 118 -8.50 56.99 -1.46
CA VAL A 118 -8.33 57.91 -0.33
C VAL A 118 -8.16 59.33 -0.85
N GLY A 119 -9.09 60.23 -0.50
CA GLY A 119 -9.07 61.64 -0.91
C GLY A 119 -9.63 61.95 -2.30
N ARG A 120 -10.18 60.98 -3.04
CA ARG A 120 -10.78 61.18 -4.39
C ARG A 120 -12.24 60.71 -4.51
N ALA A 121 -13.02 60.88 -3.44
CA ALA A 121 -14.37 60.35 -3.31
C ALA A 121 -15.40 60.89 -4.33
N THR A 122 -15.16 62.06 -4.94
CA THR A 122 -16.15 62.75 -5.79
C THR A 122 -16.04 62.44 -7.30
N LEU A 123 -14.90 61.97 -7.81
CA LEU A 123 -14.72 61.73 -9.26
C LEU A 123 -15.02 60.29 -9.70
N LEU A 124 -14.88 59.31 -8.81
CA LEU A 124 -15.09 57.88 -9.13
C LEU A 124 -16.56 57.45 -9.08
N ALA A 125 -17.43 58.20 -8.41
CA ALA A 125 -18.85 57.88 -8.29
C ALA A 125 -19.66 58.10 -9.59
N GLN A 126 -19.16 58.95 -10.51
CA GLN A 126 -19.87 59.35 -11.74
C GLN A 126 -19.41 58.62 -13.02
N SER A 127 -18.26 57.94 -13.04
CA SER A 127 -17.78 57.28 -14.25
C SER A 127 -18.24 55.80 -14.35
N GLY A 128 -19.44 55.60 -14.89
CA GLY A 128 -19.83 54.39 -15.63
C GLY A 128 -19.85 53.06 -14.86
N ARG A 129 -20.88 52.84 -14.04
CA ARG A 129 -21.11 51.62 -13.23
C ARG A 129 -21.53 50.35 -14.01
N GLY A 130 -21.77 50.39 -15.32
CA GLY A 130 -22.38 49.25 -16.05
C GLY A 130 -21.40 48.27 -16.70
N PRO A 131 -20.58 48.68 -17.69
CA PRO A 131 -19.88 47.72 -18.56
C PRO A 131 -18.52 47.27 -18.02
N LYS A 132 -17.76 48.14 -17.35
CA LYS A 132 -16.37 47.83 -16.92
C LYS A 132 -16.31 46.79 -15.79
N VAL A 133 -17.31 46.77 -14.90
CA VAL A 133 -17.41 45.79 -13.81
C VAL A 133 -17.74 44.41 -14.37
N VAL A 134 -18.63 44.34 -15.37
CA VAL A 134 -19.02 43.08 -16.04
C VAL A 134 -17.86 42.50 -16.85
N VAL A 135 -17.11 43.34 -17.58
CA VAL A 135 -15.92 42.93 -18.34
C VAL A 135 -14.80 42.42 -17.42
N GLY A 136 -14.54 43.11 -16.31
CA GLY A 136 -13.56 42.64 -15.31
C GLY A 136 -13.99 41.36 -14.59
N LEU A 137 -15.31 41.14 -14.44
CA LEU A 137 -15.85 39.91 -13.91
C LEU A 137 -15.67 38.75 -14.89
N ALA A 138 -16.02 38.97 -16.16
CA ALA A 138 -15.86 38.00 -17.23
C ALA A 138 -14.39 37.63 -17.47
N LEU A 139 -13.49 38.60 -17.55
CA LEU A 139 -12.05 38.34 -17.74
C LEU A 139 -11.43 37.59 -16.56
N GLY A 140 -11.79 37.95 -15.32
CA GLY A 140 -11.33 37.24 -14.13
C GLY A 140 -11.83 35.79 -14.09
N LEU A 141 -13.07 35.56 -14.52
CA LEU A 141 -13.65 34.22 -14.62
C LEU A 141 -13.00 33.41 -15.75
N ILE A 142 -12.81 33.99 -16.93
CA ILE A 142 -12.15 33.37 -18.08
C ILE A 142 -10.71 32.99 -17.74
N PHE A 143 -9.97 33.87 -17.05
CA PHE A 143 -8.60 33.58 -16.65
C PHE A 143 -8.55 32.46 -15.59
N ALA A 144 -9.45 32.47 -14.61
CA ALA A 144 -9.58 31.39 -13.63
C ALA A 144 -9.94 30.05 -14.30
N LEU A 145 -10.94 30.04 -15.19
CA LEU A 145 -11.35 28.86 -15.95
C LEU A 145 -10.26 28.37 -16.90
N GLY A 146 -9.56 29.28 -17.58
CA GLY A 146 -8.46 28.97 -18.50
C GLY A 146 -7.25 28.37 -17.79
N THR A 147 -6.85 28.93 -16.64
CA THR A 147 -5.80 28.33 -15.79
C THR A 147 -6.22 26.99 -15.20
N GLY A 148 -7.49 26.82 -14.81
CA GLY A 148 -8.04 25.52 -14.40
C GLY A 148 -8.01 24.48 -15.51
N ALA A 149 -8.36 24.87 -16.75
CA ALA A 149 -8.33 24.01 -17.93
C ALA A 149 -6.89 23.62 -18.32
N LEU A 150 -5.93 24.55 -18.27
CA LEU A 150 -4.51 24.28 -18.54
C LEU A 150 -3.87 23.37 -17.47
N ALA A 151 -4.20 23.60 -16.20
CA ALA A 151 -3.76 22.73 -15.10
C ALA A 151 -4.32 21.30 -15.26
N GLN A 152 -5.52 21.18 -15.83
CA GLN A 152 -6.14 19.89 -16.11
C GLN A 152 -5.53 19.20 -17.33
N ALA A 153 -5.30 19.91 -18.44
CA ALA A 153 -4.72 19.35 -19.66
C ALA A 153 -3.26 18.86 -19.50
N ARG A 154 -2.52 19.37 -18.51
CA ARG A 154 -1.16 18.88 -18.19
C ARG A 154 -1.15 17.58 -17.36
N ASN A 155 -2.29 17.15 -16.82
CA ASN A 155 -2.39 16.01 -15.90
C ASN A 155 -3.08 14.78 -16.52
N ASP A 156 -2.93 14.53 -17.83
CA ASP A 156 -3.56 13.42 -18.58
C ASP A 156 -3.07 12.00 -18.20
N VAL A 157 -2.66 11.80 -16.96
CA VAL A 157 -2.45 10.48 -16.39
C VAL A 157 -3.79 9.94 -15.92
N VAL A 158 -4.43 9.16 -16.77
CA VAL A 158 -5.68 8.50 -16.44
C VAL A 158 -5.42 7.01 -16.22
N GLY A 159 -5.86 6.49 -15.07
CA GLY A 159 -5.88 5.05 -14.83
C GLY A 159 -6.89 4.36 -15.77
N VAL A 160 -6.58 3.15 -16.20
CA VAL A 160 -7.49 2.31 -16.97
C VAL A 160 -8.21 1.40 -15.99
N ILE A 161 -9.55 1.42 -16.02
CA ILE A 161 -10.39 0.52 -15.24
C ILE A 161 -11.00 -0.56 -16.14
N ALA A 162 -11.34 -1.70 -15.56
CA ALA A 162 -11.98 -2.82 -16.24
C ALA A 162 -13.43 -3.02 -15.75
N ALA A 163 -14.27 -3.61 -16.62
CA ALA A 163 -15.53 -4.20 -16.16
C ALA A 163 -15.26 -5.48 -15.34
N PRO A 164 -16.11 -5.83 -14.36
CA PRO A 164 -16.04 -7.13 -13.69
C PRO A 164 -16.17 -8.28 -14.69
N ILE A 165 -15.50 -9.40 -14.40
CA ILE A 165 -15.60 -10.64 -15.17
C ILE A 165 -15.82 -11.81 -14.22
N GLU A 166 -16.15 -12.97 -14.75
CA GLU A 166 -16.10 -14.20 -13.98
C GLU A 166 -14.65 -14.53 -13.58
N ILE A 167 -14.45 -14.95 -12.33
CA ILE A 167 -13.15 -15.37 -11.82
C ILE A 167 -12.89 -16.80 -12.28
N PRO A 168 -11.83 -17.05 -13.08
CA PRO A 168 -11.48 -18.41 -13.46
C PRO A 168 -11.13 -19.27 -12.23
N VAL A 169 -11.33 -20.57 -12.32
CA VAL A 169 -10.92 -21.48 -11.23
C VAL A 169 -9.39 -21.48 -11.10
N THR A 170 -8.87 -21.42 -9.88
CA THR A 170 -7.44 -21.61 -9.62
C THR A 170 -7.07 -23.06 -9.98
N PRO A 171 -6.05 -23.29 -10.83
CA PRO A 171 -5.67 -24.64 -11.24
C PRO A 171 -5.34 -25.55 -10.07
N THR A 172 -5.77 -26.81 -10.15
CA THR A 172 -5.43 -27.86 -9.18
C THR A 172 -4.20 -28.68 -9.58
N ARG A 173 -3.66 -28.42 -10.78
CA ARG A 173 -2.44 -29.03 -11.30
C ARG A 173 -1.69 -28.00 -12.13
N VAL A 174 -0.38 -28.23 -12.29
CA VAL A 174 0.45 -27.34 -13.10
C VAL A 174 0.32 -27.69 -14.58
N GLY A 175 -0.19 -26.73 -15.35
CA GLY A 175 -0.31 -26.81 -16.80
C GLY A 175 1.00 -27.10 -17.52
N THR A 176 0.94 -27.71 -18.71
CA THR A 176 2.14 -28.01 -19.53
C THR A 176 2.42 -26.95 -20.59
N GLU A 177 1.44 -26.10 -20.90
CA GLU A 177 1.55 -25.10 -21.97
C GLU A 177 1.87 -23.72 -21.40
N VAL A 178 2.87 -23.05 -22.00
CA VAL A 178 3.13 -21.65 -21.74
C VAL A 178 2.12 -20.81 -22.51
N ARG A 179 1.21 -20.15 -21.80
CA ARG A 179 0.17 -19.32 -22.40
C ARG A 179 0.63 -17.90 -22.71
N TYR A 180 1.43 -17.34 -21.81
CA TYR A 180 2.00 -16.00 -21.94
C TYR A 180 3.29 -15.88 -21.12
N ALA A 181 4.11 -14.91 -21.49
CA ALA A 181 5.28 -14.48 -20.74
C ALA A 181 5.32 -12.96 -20.74
N LEU A 182 5.42 -12.35 -19.55
CA LEU A 182 5.45 -10.89 -19.38
C LEU A 182 6.75 -10.49 -18.68
N PRO A 183 7.40 -9.40 -19.10
CA PRO A 183 8.55 -8.85 -18.37
C PRO A 183 8.10 -8.35 -17.00
N LEU A 184 9.04 -8.38 -16.04
CA LEU A 184 8.77 -7.99 -14.67
C LEU A 184 9.98 -7.22 -14.12
N SER A 185 9.71 -6.09 -13.47
CA SER A 185 10.77 -5.27 -12.85
C SER A 185 11.19 -5.86 -11.50
N ASP A 186 10.24 -6.29 -10.68
CA ASP A 186 10.50 -6.84 -9.35
C ASP A 186 9.45 -7.93 -8.98
N PRO A 187 9.88 -9.17 -8.69
CA PRO A 187 8.98 -10.26 -8.28
C PRO A 187 8.32 -10.05 -6.92
N GLY A 188 8.81 -9.09 -6.11
CA GLY A 188 8.23 -8.72 -4.83
C GLY A 188 6.79 -8.18 -4.91
N PHE A 189 6.40 -7.64 -6.07
CA PHE A 189 5.10 -7.01 -6.30
C PHE A 189 4.05 -7.93 -6.90
N VAL A 190 4.42 -9.16 -7.28
CA VAL A 190 3.47 -10.12 -7.87
C VAL A 190 2.60 -10.71 -6.77
N VAL A 191 1.30 -10.45 -6.84
CA VAL A 191 0.32 -10.99 -5.89
C VAL A 191 -0.92 -11.54 -6.61
N PRO A 192 -1.48 -12.70 -6.17
CA PRO A 192 -2.79 -13.16 -6.63
C PRO A 192 -3.87 -12.15 -6.27
N ALA A 193 -4.71 -11.75 -7.23
CA ALA A 193 -5.72 -10.72 -7.01
C ALA A 193 -6.89 -10.85 -8.00
N GLY A 194 -8.12 -10.86 -7.49
CA GLY A 194 -9.33 -10.95 -8.31
C GLY A 194 -9.25 -12.14 -9.30
N PRO A 195 -9.43 -11.94 -10.61
CA PRO A 195 -9.45 -13.01 -11.61
C PRO A 195 -8.06 -13.37 -12.17
N GLY A 196 -6.98 -12.98 -11.48
CA GLY A 196 -5.63 -13.26 -11.92
C GLY A 196 -4.61 -12.74 -10.91
N PHE A 197 -3.80 -11.77 -11.32
CA PHE A 197 -2.73 -11.22 -10.51
C PHE A 197 -2.50 -9.75 -10.75
N VAL A 198 -1.80 -9.13 -9.82
CA VAL A 198 -1.35 -7.75 -9.91
C VAL A 198 0.17 -7.72 -9.81
N THR A 199 0.77 -6.78 -10.52
CA THR A 199 2.21 -6.48 -10.41
C THR A 199 2.48 -5.00 -10.59
N LEU A 200 3.73 -4.60 -10.41
CA LEU A 200 4.24 -3.26 -10.68
C LEU A 200 5.00 -3.24 -12.00
N GLU A 201 4.61 -2.35 -12.90
CA GLU A 201 5.36 -2.02 -14.12
C GLU A 201 5.82 -0.57 -14.03
N ASP A 202 7.13 -0.38 -13.93
CA ASP A 202 7.77 0.90 -13.65
C ASP A 202 7.25 1.55 -12.36
N GLN A 203 6.20 2.37 -12.45
CA GLN A 203 5.54 3.10 -11.37
C GLN A 203 4.01 2.96 -11.43
N ASP A 204 3.53 1.96 -12.17
CA ASP A 204 2.11 1.73 -12.39
C ASP A 204 1.73 0.35 -11.86
N LEU A 205 0.64 0.31 -11.09
CA LEU A 205 0.04 -0.93 -10.64
C LEU A 205 -0.80 -1.50 -11.78
N VAL A 206 -0.54 -2.73 -12.20
CA VAL A 206 -1.20 -3.35 -13.36
C VAL A 206 -1.86 -4.65 -12.96
N GLY A 207 -3.15 -4.79 -13.29
CA GLY A 207 -3.92 -6.01 -13.08
C GLY A 207 -4.06 -6.82 -14.36
N TYR A 208 -3.76 -8.11 -14.26
CA TYR A 208 -3.73 -9.06 -15.38
C TYR A 208 -4.77 -10.17 -15.22
N ALA A 209 -5.36 -10.60 -16.34
CA ALA A 209 -6.19 -11.81 -16.39
C ALA A 209 -5.28 -13.05 -16.29
N GLY A 210 -5.51 -13.94 -15.32
CA GLY A 210 -4.60 -15.07 -15.09
C GLY A 210 -4.62 -16.11 -16.22
N ASN A 211 -5.74 -16.31 -16.90
CA ASN A 211 -5.86 -17.29 -17.99
C ASN A 211 -5.26 -16.84 -19.34
N THR A 212 -5.03 -15.54 -19.54
CA THR A 212 -4.63 -14.98 -20.84
C THR A 212 -3.41 -14.07 -20.77
N GLY A 213 -3.05 -13.58 -19.58
CA GLY A 213 -1.99 -12.59 -19.42
C GLY A 213 -2.32 -11.22 -19.98
N GLN A 214 -3.59 -10.95 -20.34
CA GLN A 214 -3.99 -9.64 -20.85
C GLN A 214 -4.14 -8.63 -19.71
N GLN A 215 -3.60 -7.43 -19.93
CA GLN A 215 -3.81 -6.29 -19.03
C GLN A 215 -5.31 -5.97 -18.99
N ARG A 216 -5.87 -5.88 -17.78
CA ARG A 216 -7.27 -5.52 -17.55
C ARG A 216 -7.39 -4.08 -17.12
N TRP A 217 -6.61 -3.68 -16.13
CA TRP A 217 -6.63 -2.35 -15.56
C TRP A 217 -5.21 -1.91 -15.20
N ARG A 218 -5.01 -0.59 -15.11
CA ARG A 218 -3.73 0.05 -14.83
C ARG A 218 -3.94 1.29 -14.00
N LEU A 219 -3.27 1.38 -12.86
CA LEU A 219 -3.33 2.51 -11.93
C LEU A 219 -1.94 3.12 -11.76
N PRO A 220 -1.64 4.26 -12.38
CA PRO A 220 -0.38 4.95 -12.16
C PRO A 220 -0.29 5.50 -10.73
N PHE A 221 0.80 5.23 -10.00
CA PHE A 221 0.92 5.64 -8.59
C PHE A 221 0.83 7.16 -8.39
N LYS A 222 1.27 7.95 -9.38
CA LYS A 222 1.13 9.41 -9.40
C LYS A 222 -0.32 9.91 -9.36
N THR A 223 -1.31 9.05 -9.64
CA THR A 223 -2.74 9.36 -9.48
C THR A 223 -3.21 9.21 -8.04
N ILE A 224 -2.52 8.41 -7.22
CA ILE A 224 -2.78 8.22 -5.79
C ILE A 224 -2.30 9.45 -5.02
N ALA A 225 -1.01 9.78 -5.14
CA ALA A 225 -0.42 10.96 -4.53
C ALA A 225 0.77 11.48 -5.35
N TYR A 226 1.07 12.79 -5.21
CA TYR A 226 2.25 13.39 -5.82
C TYR A 226 3.53 12.86 -5.16
N GLU A 227 4.52 12.44 -5.96
CA GLU A 227 5.78 11.82 -5.49
C GLU A 227 5.56 10.58 -4.60
N CYS A 228 4.58 9.75 -4.97
CA CYS A 228 4.24 8.49 -4.32
C CYS A 228 5.14 7.39 -4.89
N GLU A 229 6.17 7.00 -4.13
CA GLU A 229 7.04 5.88 -4.51
C GLU A 229 6.42 4.55 -4.04
N PRO A 230 6.25 3.55 -4.91
CA PRO A 230 5.72 2.24 -4.55
C PRO A 230 6.65 1.58 -3.55
N SER A 231 6.09 1.09 -2.44
CA SER A 231 6.83 0.41 -1.39
C SER A 231 6.41 -1.04 -1.22
N SER A 232 5.11 -1.32 -1.22
CA SER A 232 4.62 -2.70 -1.14
C SER A 232 3.21 -2.82 -1.70
N VAL A 233 2.88 -4.02 -2.17
CA VAL A 233 1.56 -4.40 -2.67
C VAL A 233 1.12 -5.68 -1.97
N ARG A 234 -0.12 -5.69 -1.47
CA ARG A 234 -0.76 -6.83 -0.81
C ARG A 234 -2.11 -7.09 -1.45
N SER A 235 -2.63 -8.30 -1.25
CA SER A 235 -3.95 -8.69 -1.75
C SER A 235 -4.72 -9.43 -0.67
N THR A 236 -6.00 -9.11 -0.53
CA THR A 236 -6.90 -9.83 0.37
C THR A 236 -7.40 -11.16 -0.20
N GLY A 237 -7.07 -11.48 -1.45
CA GLY A 237 -7.35 -12.77 -2.07
C GLY A 237 -7.75 -12.66 -3.54
N THR A 238 -8.49 -13.66 -4.01
CA THR A 238 -8.88 -13.82 -5.42
C THR A 238 -10.39 -13.81 -5.63
N SER A 239 -11.16 -13.49 -4.58
CA SER A 239 -12.62 -13.41 -4.63
C SER A 239 -13.10 -12.13 -5.32
N ALA A 240 -14.39 -12.05 -5.66
CA ALA A 240 -14.97 -10.90 -6.36
C ALA A 240 -14.96 -9.60 -5.52
N ASP A 241 -14.82 -9.75 -4.21
CA ASP A 241 -14.69 -8.69 -3.22
C ASP A 241 -13.25 -8.38 -2.80
N SER A 242 -12.28 -9.08 -3.39
CA SER A 242 -10.86 -8.89 -3.07
C SER A 242 -10.38 -7.47 -3.38
N VAL A 243 -9.51 -6.99 -2.51
CA VAL A 243 -8.91 -5.65 -2.58
C VAL A 243 -7.40 -5.80 -2.60
N VAL A 244 -6.78 -5.06 -3.50
CA VAL A 244 -5.34 -4.88 -3.56
C VAL A 244 -5.00 -3.68 -2.69
N ILE A 245 -4.18 -3.90 -1.67
CA ILE A 245 -3.73 -2.85 -0.77
C ILE A 245 -2.34 -2.41 -1.19
N VAL A 246 -2.22 -1.12 -1.47
CA VAL A 246 -1.01 -0.51 -2.00
C VAL A 246 -0.44 0.43 -0.96
N GLN A 247 0.83 0.24 -0.62
CA GLN A 247 1.58 1.16 0.22
C GLN A 247 2.51 2.00 -0.65
N CYS A 248 2.42 3.33 -0.49
CA CYS A 248 3.43 4.22 -1.03
C CYS A 248 4.05 5.13 0.02
N LEU A 249 5.31 5.48 -0.23
CA LEU A 249 6.12 6.31 0.65
C LEU A 249 6.35 7.66 -0.02
N ARG A 250 6.03 8.75 0.68
CA ARG A 250 6.36 10.09 0.23
C ARG A 250 7.79 10.45 0.62
N PRO A 251 8.57 11.11 -0.25
CA PRO A 251 9.90 11.59 0.10
C PRO A 251 9.82 12.58 1.26
N THR A 252 10.77 12.51 2.19
CA THR A 252 10.92 13.49 3.27
C THR A 252 11.82 14.63 2.80
N GLN A 253 11.54 15.87 3.24
CA GLN A 253 12.42 17.03 2.96
C GLN A 253 13.79 16.91 3.64
N THR A 254 13.94 16.02 4.62
CA THR A 254 15.20 15.70 5.29
C THR A 254 15.87 14.53 4.57
N ASN A 255 17.20 14.59 4.41
CA ASN A 255 18.06 13.54 3.80
C ASN A 255 18.12 12.23 4.64
N SER A 256 17.08 11.92 5.41
CA SER A 256 16.98 10.68 6.18
C SER A 256 16.53 9.56 5.26
N TYR A 257 17.42 8.58 5.05
CA TYR A 257 17.18 7.40 4.22
C TYR A 257 16.31 6.31 4.87
N SER A 258 15.81 6.51 6.10
CA SER A 258 14.99 5.47 6.74
C SER A 258 13.55 5.54 6.23
N ASP A 259 13.08 4.47 5.58
CA ASP A 259 11.66 4.30 5.20
C ASP A 259 10.74 4.43 6.42
N SER A 260 11.27 4.09 7.61
CA SER A 260 10.59 4.27 8.89
C SER A 260 10.25 5.72 9.23
N ALA A 261 10.93 6.71 8.64
CA ALA A 261 10.66 8.13 8.84
C ALA A 261 9.77 8.74 7.74
N ARG A 262 9.55 8.03 6.63
CA ARG A 262 8.79 8.52 5.47
C ARG A 262 7.29 8.45 5.71
N ARG A 263 6.53 9.48 5.29
CA ARG A 263 5.07 9.43 5.40
C ARG A 263 4.51 8.34 4.49
N THR A 264 3.60 7.55 5.01
CA THR A 264 2.97 6.43 4.30
C THR A 264 1.53 6.74 3.95
N ILE A 265 1.13 6.34 2.74
CA ILE A 265 -0.26 6.33 2.29
C ILE A 265 -0.62 4.89 1.92
N LEU A 266 -1.73 4.41 2.47
CA LEU A 266 -2.33 3.13 2.11
C LEU A 266 -3.51 3.38 1.18
N THR A 267 -3.61 2.59 0.12
CA THR A 267 -4.70 2.72 -0.87
C THR A 267 -5.32 1.36 -1.11
N GLY A 268 -6.64 1.27 -1.00
CA GLY A 268 -7.39 0.08 -1.36
C GLY A 268 -7.90 0.18 -2.80
N VAL A 269 -7.60 -0.82 -3.61
CA VAL A 269 -7.98 -0.90 -5.03
C VAL A 269 -8.80 -2.17 -5.24
N ASP A 270 -9.98 -2.04 -5.84
CA ASP A 270 -10.79 -3.19 -6.24
C ASP A 270 -9.99 -4.08 -7.21
N ALA A 271 -9.69 -5.31 -6.81
CA ALA A 271 -8.88 -6.23 -7.61
C ALA A 271 -9.55 -6.61 -8.94
N MET A 272 -10.89 -6.60 -9.00
CA MET A 272 -11.66 -6.95 -10.19
C MET A 272 -11.61 -5.87 -11.25
N THR A 273 -11.59 -4.59 -10.85
CA THR A 273 -11.82 -3.46 -11.77
C THR A 273 -10.67 -2.46 -11.83
N GLY A 274 -9.74 -2.47 -10.87
CA GLY A 274 -8.70 -1.47 -10.73
C GLY A 274 -9.22 -0.13 -10.18
N ARG A 275 -10.49 -0.07 -9.76
CA ARG A 275 -11.09 1.14 -9.19
C ARG A 275 -10.55 1.36 -7.79
N VAL A 276 -10.02 2.55 -7.53
CA VAL A 276 -9.63 2.94 -6.17
C VAL A 276 -10.89 3.04 -5.30
N LEU A 277 -10.90 2.32 -4.19
CA LEU A 277 -11.99 2.31 -3.21
C LEU A 277 -11.80 3.40 -2.16
N TRP A 278 -10.58 3.51 -1.63
CA TRP A 278 -10.22 4.45 -0.58
C TRP A 278 -8.72 4.72 -0.58
N ALA A 279 -8.34 5.84 0.04
CA ALA A 279 -6.96 6.18 0.34
C ALA A 279 -6.89 6.71 1.77
N ASN A 280 -5.98 6.14 2.56
CA ASN A 280 -5.75 6.43 3.96
C ASN A 280 -4.34 7.02 4.12
N ALA A 281 -4.27 8.28 4.52
CA ALA A 281 -3.02 9.03 4.71
C ALA A 281 -2.70 9.29 6.19
N ASP A 282 -3.27 8.50 7.10
CA ASP A 282 -3.09 8.63 8.55
C ASP A 282 -1.76 8.02 9.03
N ASN A 283 -0.83 7.78 8.09
CA ASN A 283 0.50 7.23 8.30
C ASN A 283 0.50 5.80 8.88
N TRP A 284 -0.57 5.05 8.61
CA TRP A 284 -0.60 3.61 8.83
C TRP A 284 0.36 2.91 7.85
N ARG A 285 1.00 1.85 8.33
CA ARG A 285 1.91 1.02 7.54
C ARG A 285 1.51 -0.43 7.63
N ILE A 286 1.68 -1.13 6.53
CA ILE A 286 1.59 -2.57 6.50
C ILE A 286 3.00 -3.11 6.66
N ARG A 287 3.27 -3.74 7.81
CA ARG A 287 4.53 -4.45 7.96
C ARG A 287 4.56 -5.62 7.01
N SER A 288 5.77 -5.97 6.61
CA SER A 288 5.97 -6.94 5.56
C SER A 288 5.51 -8.35 5.93
N THR A 289 5.46 -8.68 7.22
CA THR A 289 4.89 -9.91 7.81
C THR A 289 3.36 -10.00 7.77
N ALA A 290 2.66 -8.95 7.35
CA ALA A 290 1.20 -8.93 7.34
C ALA A 290 0.64 -9.72 6.16
N VAL A 291 0.04 -10.88 6.45
CA VAL A 291 -0.93 -11.50 5.55
C VAL A 291 -2.27 -10.80 5.77
N THR A 292 -2.85 -10.22 4.72
CA THR A 292 -4.15 -9.57 4.79
C THR A 292 -5.25 -10.60 4.68
N GLY A 293 -6.19 -10.60 5.64
CA GLY A 293 -7.42 -11.38 5.54
C GLY A 293 -8.39 -10.79 4.50
N PRO A 294 -9.48 -11.49 4.15
CA PRO A 294 -10.45 -10.98 3.20
C PRO A 294 -11.09 -9.64 3.64
N ASP A 295 -11.32 -9.45 4.94
CA ASP A 295 -12.11 -8.32 5.46
C ASP A 295 -11.31 -7.32 6.31
N VAL A 296 -10.10 -7.68 6.77
CA VAL A 296 -9.27 -6.81 7.62
C VAL A 296 -7.81 -6.71 7.16
N VAL A 297 -7.27 -5.48 7.23
CA VAL A 297 -5.85 -5.16 7.03
C VAL A 297 -5.19 -4.81 8.36
N PRO A 298 -4.23 -5.63 8.86
CA PRO A 298 -3.46 -5.28 10.04
C PRO A 298 -2.46 -4.16 9.71
N VAL A 299 -2.41 -3.13 10.56
CA VAL A 299 -1.58 -1.93 10.35
C VAL A 299 -0.84 -1.50 11.61
N LEU A 300 0.25 -0.75 11.41
CA LEU A 300 1.07 -0.18 12.48
C LEU A 300 1.30 1.31 12.25
N ARG A 301 1.40 2.06 13.35
CA ARG A 301 1.78 3.47 13.36
C ARG A 301 2.59 3.77 14.61
N GLY A 302 3.92 3.84 14.46
CA GLY A 302 4.80 4.03 15.61
C GLY A 302 4.72 2.83 16.56
N ASP A 303 4.27 3.09 17.78
CA ASP A 303 3.99 2.12 18.85
C ASP A 303 2.51 1.69 18.92
N GLU A 304 1.73 1.99 17.88
CA GLU A 304 0.33 1.59 17.77
C GLU A 304 0.15 0.46 16.76
N VAL A 305 -0.73 -0.48 17.10
CA VAL A 305 -1.29 -1.51 16.22
C VAL A 305 -2.77 -1.25 16.00
N GLY A 306 -3.26 -1.55 14.81
CA GLY A 306 -4.68 -1.42 14.50
C GLY A 306 -5.12 -2.34 13.37
N ALA A 307 -6.41 -2.28 13.11
CA ALA A 307 -7.09 -2.99 12.04
C ALA A 307 -7.83 -1.99 11.16
N LEU A 308 -7.67 -2.09 9.84
CA LEU A 308 -8.48 -1.35 8.88
C LEU A 308 -9.51 -2.28 8.24
N GLU A 309 -10.72 -1.76 8.05
CA GLU A 309 -11.74 -2.42 7.24
C GLU A 309 -11.34 -2.33 5.76
N VAL A 310 -11.28 -3.49 5.09
CA VAL A 310 -10.65 -3.63 3.76
C VAL A 310 -11.31 -2.79 2.67
N ARG A 311 -12.63 -2.56 2.74
CA ARG A 311 -13.40 -1.92 1.65
C ARG A 311 -13.53 -0.41 1.78
N THR A 312 -13.32 0.14 2.96
CA THR A 312 -13.47 1.57 3.27
C THR A 312 -12.17 2.20 3.76
N GLY A 313 -11.21 1.41 4.22
CA GLY A 313 -9.96 1.90 4.81
C GLY A 313 -10.15 2.57 6.17
N ASN A 314 -11.34 2.43 6.76
CA ASN A 314 -11.66 2.94 8.09
C ASN A 314 -10.96 2.12 9.16
N VAL A 315 -10.50 2.80 10.20
CA VAL A 315 -9.94 2.16 11.38
C VAL A 315 -11.08 1.50 12.16
N LEU A 316 -10.98 0.18 12.38
CA LEU A 316 -11.91 -0.58 13.21
C LEU A 316 -11.59 -0.37 14.69
N TRP A 317 -10.33 -0.50 15.04
CA TRP A 317 -9.80 -0.26 16.38
C TRP A 317 -8.31 0.05 16.32
N THR A 318 -7.80 0.65 17.39
CA THR A 318 -6.38 0.87 17.62
C THR A 318 -6.01 0.48 19.04
N LYS A 319 -4.75 0.08 19.22
CA LYS A 319 -4.18 -0.25 20.52
C LYS A 319 -2.72 0.21 20.57
N GLN A 320 -2.32 0.78 21.69
CA GLN A 320 -0.91 1.05 21.95
C GLN A 320 -0.23 -0.21 22.48
N PHE A 321 1.01 -0.45 22.05
CA PHE A 321 1.84 -1.46 22.69
C PHE A 321 2.06 -1.10 24.17
N THR A 322 2.19 -2.12 25.01
CA THR A 322 2.41 -1.90 26.45
C THR A 322 3.82 -1.35 26.64
N ALA A 323 4.01 -0.43 27.59
CA ALA A 323 5.34 0.10 27.90
C ALA A 323 6.32 -1.05 28.23
N GLY A 324 7.36 -1.21 27.41
CA GLY A 324 8.31 -2.32 27.48
C GLY A 324 8.29 -3.22 26.25
N ASP A 325 7.18 -3.29 25.53
CA ASP A 325 7.05 -4.04 24.28
C ASP A 325 8.04 -3.46 23.24
N CYS A 326 9.07 -4.24 22.89
CA CYS A 326 9.99 -3.86 21.81
C CYS A 326 9.49 -4.49 20.51
N GLY A 327 9.47 -3.68 19.44
CA GLY A 327 8.82 -3.98 18.16
C GLY A 327 9.12 -5.38 17.60
N GLY A 328 8.18 -6.05 16.96
CA GLY A 328 6.90 -5.61 16.40
C GLY A 328 6.59 -6.49 15.19
N ASN A 329 6.70 -7.80 15.35
CA ASN A 329 6.21 -8.72 14.33
C ASN A 329 4.69 -8.69 14.42
N LEU A 330 4.05 -8.35 13.31
CA LEU A 330 2.61 -8.26 13.18
C LEU A 330 2.16 -9.13 12.03
N VAL A 331 1.22 -10.02 12.30
CA VAL A 331 0.74 -11.01 11.34
C VAL A 331 -0.77 -10.98 11.38
N GLY A 332 -1.42 -10.62 10.27
CA GLY A 332 -2.82 -10.98 10.10
C GLY A 332 -2.91 -12.44 9.70
N LEU A 333 -3.84 -13.18 10.27
CA LEU A 333 -4.08 -14.57 9.91
C LEU A 333 -5.37 -14.62 9.12
N GLY A 334 -5.32 -15.19 7.91
CA GLY A 334 -6.51 -15.50 7.13
C GLY A 334 -7.27 -16.72 7.67
N ASN A 335 -7.38 -16.88 9.00
CA ASN A 335 -8.18 -17.92 9.64
C ASN A 335 -9.67 -17.52 9.68
N LYS A 336 -10.53 -18.41 10.20
CA LYS A 336 -11.99 -18.17 10.27
C LYS A 336 -12.38 -16.91 11.06
N THR A 337 -11.56 -16.51 12.03
CA THR A 337 -11.76 -15.35 12.92
C THR A 337 -10.97 -14.11 12.48
N GLN A 338 -10.14 -14.24 11.45
CA GLN A 338 -9.24 -13.21 10.94
C GLN A 338 -8.29 -12.62 11.98
N ASP A 339 -7.75 -13.43 12.89
CA ASP A 339 -6.99 -12.93 14.03
C ASP A 339 -5.70 -12.18 13.63
N ILE A 340 -5.36 -11.16 14.40
CA ILE A 340 -4.11 -10.43 14.31
C ILE A 340 -3.20 -10.89 15.44
N VAL A 341 -2.05 -11.47 15.08
CA VAL A 341 -1.03 -11.90 16.04
C VAL A 341 0.10 -10.90 16.04
N PHE A 342 0.47 -10.43 17.23
CA PHE A 342 1.73 -9.73 17.45
C PHE A 342 2.43 -10.27 18.68
N PHE A 343 3.74 -10.10 18.73
CA PHE A 343 4.52 -10.55 19.88
C PHE A 343 5.62 -9.54 20.20
N PRO A 344 5.64 -9.01 21.44
CA PRO A 344 6.70 -8.12 21.91
C PRO A 344 7.94 -8.92 22.30
N ILE A 345 9.15 -8.41 22.03
CA ILE A 345 10.38 -9.09 22.44
C ILE A 345 11.33 -8.14 23.13
N CYS A 346 11.39 -8.18 24.46
CA CYS A 346 12.49 -7.58 25.19
C CYS A 346 13.66 -8.58 25.24
N PRO A 347 14.92 -8.17 24.99
CA PRO A 347 16.11 -9.04 25.07
C PRO A 347 16.40 -9.63 26.48
N THR A 348 15.52 -9.36 27.45
CA THR A 348 15.53 -9.87 28.83
C THR A 348 14.31 -10.73 29.16
N ALA A 349 13.49 -11.11 28.17
CA ALA A 349 12.27 -11.89 28.41
C ALA A 349 12.60 -13.35 28.78
N HIS A 350 11.97 -13.84 29.84
CA HIS A 350 12.02 -15.24 30.27
C HIS A 350 10.88 -16.08 29.67
N GLU A 351 9.93 -15.43 29.00
CA GLU A 351 8.73 -16.04 28.43
C GLU A 351 8.54 -15.58 26.99
N VAL A 352 7.96 -16.46 26.17
CA VAL A 352 7.48 -16.13 24.82
C VAL A 352 5.97 -16.05 24.88
N VAL A 353 5.42 -14.85 24.70
CA VAL A 353 3.98 -14.59 24.73
C VAL A 353 3.52 -14.09 23.37
N LEU A 354 2.59 -14.81 22.75
CA LEU A 354 1.89 -14.37 21.55
C LEU A 354 0.59 -13.67 21.96
N ARG A 355 0.39 -12.45 21.45
CA ARG A 355 -0.84 -11.67 21.64
C ARG A 355 -1.70 -11.92 20.41
N VAL A 356 -2.88 -12.49 20.62
CA VAL A 356 -3.86 -12.76 19.56
C VAL A 356 -5.03 -11.81 19.75
N VAL A 357 -5.32 -11.01 18.74
CA VAL A 357 -6.38 -10.01 18.77
C VAL A 357 -7.39 -10.29 17.69
N ASP A 358 -8.67 -10.36 18.07
CA ASP A 358 -9.77 -10.44 17.12
C ASP A 358 -9.79 -9.18 16.25
N ALA A 359 -9.70 -9.37 14.93
CA ALA A 359 -9.52 -8.27 13.99
C ALA A 359 -10.69 -7.30 13.89
N HIS A 360 -11.89 -7.69 14.30
CA HIS A 360 -13.09 -6.85 14.20
C HIS A 360 -13.36 -6.07 15.49
N SER A 361 -13.28 -6.76 16.63
CA SER A 361 -13.62 -6.23 17.96
C SER A 361 -12.42 -5.64 18.70
N GLY A 362 -11.19 -6.04 18.36
CA GLY A 362 -9.99 -5.69 19.10
C GLY A 362 -9.85 -6.44 20.44
N ALA A 363 -10.66 -7.48 20.67
CA ALA A 363 -10.57 -8.31 21.86
C ALA A 363 -9.26 -9.12 21.85
N GLU A 364 -8.48 -9.04 22.93
CA GLU A 364 -7.18 -9.69 23.03
C GLU A 364 -7.23 -10.93 23.94
N ARG A 365 -6.49 -11.95 23.54
CA ARG A 365 -6.03 -13.05 24.40
C ARG A 365 -4.53 -13.26 24.25
N SER A 366 -3.92 -13.84 25.28
CA SER A 366 -2.49 -14.16 25.29
C SER A 366 -2.28 -15.67 25.26
N LEU A 367 -1.28 -16.11 24.52
CA LEU A 367 -0.81 -17.48 24.48
C LEU A 367 0.63 -17.52 24.96
N THR A 368 0.86 -18.20 26.08
CA THR A 368 2.20 -18.43 26.59
C THR A 368 2.72 -19.75 26.04
N ILE A 369 3.88 -19.71 25.37
CA ILE A 369 4.54 -20.92 24.91
C ILE A 369 5.19 -21.63 26.11
N GLU A 370 5.08 -22.95 26.17
CA GLU A 370 5.70 -23.76 27.22
C GLU A 370 7.22 -23.55 27.26
N ARG A 371 7.75 -23.33 28.47
CA ARG A 371 9.14 -22.94 28.68
C ARG A 371 10.16 -23.93 28.13
N GLU A 372 9.82 -25.21 28.13
CA GLU A 372 10.66 -26.32 27.67
C GLU A 372 10.88 -26.32 26.15
N LYS A 373 10.06 -25.57 25.40
CA LYS A 373 10.07 -25.55 23.93
C LYS A 373 10.99 -24.50 23.33
N PHE A 374 11.66 -23.68 24.14
CA PHE A 374 12.54 -22.62 23.64
C PHE A 374 13.79 -22.41 24.51
N PRO A 375 14.87 -21.85 23.96
CA PRO A 375 16.14 -21.71 24.67
C PRO A 375 16.06 -20.71 25.83
N ASP A 376 16.99 -20.86 26.78
CA ASP A 376 17.10 -19.96 27.92
C ASP A 376 17.54 -18.54 27.51
N GLY A 377 16.86 -17.54 28.08
CA GLY A 377 17.11 -16.12 27.82
C GLY A 377 16.73 -15.75 26.38
N VAL A 378 15.48 -15.35 26.15
CA VAL A 378 15.01 -15.05 24.79
C VAL A 378 15.62 -13.72 24.33
N SER A 379 16.33 -13.77 23.21
CA SER A 379 16.95 -12.58 22.59
C SER A 379 16.13 -12.06 21.41
N GLN A 380 15.51 -12.97 20.68
CA GLN A 380 14.76 -12.66 19.46
C GLN A 380 13.67 -13.71 19.23
N VAL A 381 12.51 -13.25 18.76
CA VAL A 381 11.47 -14.09 18.16
C VAL A 381 11.18 -13.53 16.76
N ASN A 382 11.19 -14.37 15.74
CA ASN A 382 10.89 -13.96 14.37
C ASN A 382 9.72 -14.76 13.82
N LEU A 383 8.90 -14.13 12.99
CA LEU A 383 7.95 -14.87 12.17
C LEU A 383 8.67 -15.49 10.97
N LEU A 384 8.36 -16.76 10.69
CA LEU A 384 8.83 -17.49 9.52
C LEU A 384 7.71 -17.77 8.51
N ALA A 385 6.51 -18.13 8.98
CA ALA A 385 5.37 -18.41 8.10
C ALA A 385 4.05 -18.31 8.85
N ALA A 386 2.94 -18.21 8.11
CA ALA A 386 1.60 -18.20 8.69
C ALA A 386 0.54 -18.72 7.72
N ALA A 387 -0.33 -19.63 8.19
CA ALA A 387 -1.49 -20.11 7.43
C ALA A 387 -2.53 -20.80 8.30
N ALA A 388 -3.82 -20.62 7.98
CA ALA A 388 -4.95 -21.35 8.55
C ALA A 388 -4.99 -21.40 10.10
N GLY A 389 -4.55 -20.35 10.79
CA GLY A 389 -4.51 -20.29 12.25
C GLY A 389 -3.23 -20.85 12.88
N VAL A 390 -2.23 -21.20 12.08
CA VAL A 390 -0.91 -21.61 12.57
C VAL A 390 0.11 -20.54 12.21
N VAL A 391 0.94 -20.16 13.19
CA VAL A 391 2.13 -19.32 12.98
C VAL A 391 3.39 -20.15 13.20
N VAL A 392 4.39 -19.94 12.36
CA VAL A 392 5.72 -20.52 12.54
C VAL A 392 6.64 -19.42 13.02
N ILE A 393 7.23 -19.61 14.20
CA ILE A 393 8.15 -18.67 14.82
C ILE A 393 9.52 -19.31 15.03
N GLU A 394 10.56 -18.48 14.90
CA GLU A 394 11.93 -18.80 15.28
C GLU A 394 12.23 -18.11 16.61
N VAL A 395 12.73 -18.84 17.60
CA VAL A 395 13.11 -18.32 18.91
C VAL A 395 14.61 -18.50 19.12
N ALA A 396 15.33 -17.39 19.33
CA ALA A 396 16.76 -17.36 19.58
C ALA A 396 17.09 -17.00 21.04
N GLY A 397 18.15 -17.60 21.59
CA GLY A 397 18.64 -17.35 22.95
C GLY A 397 19.70 -16.23 23.05
N SER A 398 19.94 -15.69 24.26
CA SER A 398 20.97 -14.69 24.61
C SER A 398 22.03 -15.21 25.60
N GLY A 399 21.91 -16.44 26.12
CA GLY A 399 22.76 -16.95 27.21
C GLY A 399 24.23 -17.25 26.83
N PRO A 400 25.15 -17.30 27.83
CA PRO A 400 26.57 -17.61 27.63
C PRO A 400 26.82 -19.07 27.19
N ASN A 401 25.96 -20.00 27.59
CA ASN A 401 25.87 -21.36 27.02
C ASN A 401 24.94 -21.33 25.80
N ARG A 402 25.31 -20.57 24.76
CA ARG A 402 24.52 -20.48 23.52
C ARG A 402 24.28 -21.90 23.00
N SER A 403 23.03 -22.36 22.98
CA SER A 403 22.65 -23.30 21.94
C SER A 403 22.86 -22.54 20.63
N PRO A 404 23.78 -22.97 19.75
CA PRO A 404 24.13 -22.20 18.56
C PRO A 404 23.00 -22.13 17.54
N TYR A 405 21.89 -22.86 17.76
CA TYR A 405 20.78 -22.97 16.83
C TYR A 405 19.49 -22.40 17.45
N PRO A 406 18.79 -21.51 16.73
CA PRO A 406 17.46 -21.10 17.13
C PRO A 406 16.49 -22.29 17.09
N VAL A 407 15.41 -22.21 17.86
CA VAL A 407 14.34 -23.22 17.86
C VAL A 407 13.19 -22.71 17.03
N ASN A 408 12.73 -23.52 16.07
CA ASN A 408 11.58 -23.19 15.25
C ASN A 408 10.34 -23.94 15.76
N LEU A 409 9.25 -23.21 15.94
CA LEU A 409 8.00 -23.71 16.51
C LEU A 409 6.85 -23.38 15.56
N ALA A 410 6.04 -24.38 15.20
CA ALA A 410 4.72 -24.16 14.63
C ALA A 410 3.70 -24.11 15.77
N VAL A 411 2.99 -22.99 15.93
CA VAL A 411 2.07 -22.71 17.03
C VAL A 411 0.66 -22.54 16.47
N ASP A 412 -0.26 -23.36 16.98
CA ASP A 412 -1.69 -23.17 16.77
C ASP A 412 -2.16 -22.01 17.63
N ILE A 413 -2.76 -21.00 17.00
CA ILE A 413 -3.17 -19.82 17.74
C ILE A 413 -4.43 -20.08 18.55
N ASP A 414 -5.25 -21.09 18.26
CA ASP A 414 -6.54 -21.23 18.94
C ASP A 414 -6.33 -21.70 20.39
N ASP A 415 -5.43 -22.65 20.59
CA ASP A 415 -5.15 -23.29 21.88
C ASP A 415 -3.71 -23.13 22.38
N GLY A 416 -2.80 -22.57 21.57
CA GLY A 416 -1.38 -22.45 21.90
C GLY A 416 -0.57 -23.73 21.70
N ALA A 417 -1.18 -24.80 21.17
CA ALA A 417 -0.50 -26.07 20.95
C ALA A 417 0.63 -25.90 19.93
N SER A 418 1.84 -26.26 20.34
CA SER A 418 3.05 -26.01 19.58
C SER A 418 3.82 -27.29 19.24
N MET A 419 4.33 -27.35 18.00
CA MET A 419 5.17 -28.42 17.46
C MET A 419 6.57 -27.88 17.18
N ALA A 420 7.59 -28.51 17.75
CA ALA A 420 8.98 -28.20 17.42
C ALA A 420 9.31 -28.71 16.01
N LEU A 421 9.92 -27.85 15.21
CA LEU A 421 10.45 -28.21 13.91
C LEU A 421 11.91 -28.72 14.05
N PRO A 422 12.37 -29.61 13.15
CA PRO A 422 13.73 -30.13 13.20
C PRO A 422 14.80 -29.02 13.35
N SER A 423 15.82 -29.22 14.18
CA SER A 423 16.72 -28.16 14.66
C SER A 423 17.79 -27.66 13.68
N LYS A 424 17.85 -28.19 12.44
CA LYS A 424 18.81 -27.75 11.39
C LYS A 424 18.24 -26.70 10.44
N VAL A 425 17.06 -26.18 10.76
CA VAL A 425 16.28 -25.28 9.92
C VAL A 425 16.82 -23.86 10.11
N ASN A 426 17.91 -23.52 9.42
CA ASN A 426 18.23 -22.13 9.16
C ASN A 426 17.29 -21.68 8.03
N VAL A 427 16.08 -21.22 8.39
CA VAL A 427 15.24 -20.52 7.42
C VAL A 427 16.06 -19.31 6.99
N ARG A 428 16.46 -19.31 5.73
CA ARG A 428 17.27 -18.25 5.17
C ARG A 428 16.43 -16.99 5.31
N ARG A 429 16.89 -16.02 6.11
CA ARG A 429 16.21 -14.74 6.23
C ARG A 429 16.53 -13.94 4.97
N ASP A 430 15.77 -14.14 3.90
CA ASP A 430 15.92 -13.26 2.75
C ASP A 430 15.33 -11.89 3.10
N ARG A 431 16.20 -10.95 3.45
CA ARG A 431 15.81 -9.58 3.76
C ARG A 431 14.94 -8.98 2.65
N GLN A 432 15.18 -9.34 1.38
CA GLN A 432 14.41 -8.82 0.26
C GLN A 432 12.96 -9.33 0.29
N SER A 433 12.75 -10.64 0.51
CA SER A 433 11.43 -11.22 0.76
C SER A 433 10.74 -10.60 1.97
N HIS A 434 11.51 -10.41 3.04
CA HIS A 434 11.08 -9.76 4.26
C HIS A 434 10.76 -8.28 4.05
N ASP A 435 11.37 -7.53 3.14
CA ASP A 435 11.04 -6.11 2.93
C ASP A 435 9.88 -5.96 1.93
N ALA A 436 9.86 -6.80 0.88
CA ALA A 436 8.78 -6.90 -0.10
C ALA A 436 7.47 -7.46 0.50
N GLY A 437 7.57 -8.17 1.62
CA GLY A 437 6.49 -8.93 2.28
C GLY A 437 5.96 -10.10 1.49
N GLN A 438 6.86 -10.77 0.78
CA GLN A 438 6.65 -12.09 0.19
C GLN A 438 7.06 -13.17 1.21
N TYR A 439 6.40 -13.16 2.38
CA TYR A 439 6.64 -14.15 3.42
C TYR A 439 6.02 -15.49 3.03
N PRO A 440 6.63 -16.62 3.44
CA PRO A 440 6.01 -17.94 3.32
C PRO A 440 4.61 -17.99 3.95
N GLY A 441 3.61 -18.38 3.16
CA GLY A 441 2.23 -18.53 3.60
C GLY A 441 1.90 -19.98 3.96
N PRO A 442 1.14 -20.70 3.11
CA PRO A 442 0.70 -22.08 3.38
C PRO A 442 1.82 -23.12 3.41
N VAL A 443 2.97 -22.79 2.80
CA VAL A 443 4.06 -23.72 2.58
C VAL A 443 5.38 -23.06 2.98
N LEU A 444 6.14 -23.74 3.81
CA LEU A 444 7.46 -23.30 4.28
C LEU A 444 8.50 -24.38 4.01
N GLN A 445 9.55 -24.07 3.25
CA GLN A 445 10.72 -24.94 3.18
C GLN A 445 11.51 -24.85 4.49
N ILE A 446 11.75 -25.98 5.13
CA ILE A 446 12.39 -26.03 6.44
C ILE A 446 13.88 -26.43 6.36
N ASP A 447 14.36 -27.11 5.33
CA ASP A 447 15.80 -27.35 5.18
C ASP A 447 16.48 -26.44 4.16
N THR A 448 17.77 -26.19 4.38
CA THR A 448 18.51 -25.22 3.58
C THR A 448 19.46 -25.88 2.56
N TYR A 449 19.95 -27.10 2.79
CA TYR A 449 20.92 -27.77 1.90
C TYR A 449 21.00 -29.28 2.16
N SER A 450 20.38 -30.08 1.29
CA SER A 450 20.62 -31.53 1.18
C SER A 450 20.14 -32.07 -0.17
N ASP A 451 20.52 -33.31 -0.50
CA ASP A 451 19.93 -34.07 -1.62
C ASP A 451 18.41 -34.25 -1.44
N ASP A 452 17.93 -34.11 -0.20
CA ASP A 452 16.52 -34.09 0.17
C ASP A 452 16.08 -32.67 0.57
N THR A 453 14.82 -32.32 0.29
CA THR A 453 14.13 -31.12 0.77
C THR A 453 12.96 -31.53 1.66
N ALA A 454 12.71 -30.77 2.72
CA ALA A 454 11.62 -30.92 3.65
C ALA A 454 10.79 -29.65 3.66
N VAL A 455 9.48 -29.85 3.53
CA VAL A 455 8.50 -28.78 3.38
C VAL A 455 7.41 -28.95 4.43
N LEU A 456 7.16 -27.89 5.20
CA LEU A 456 6.07 -27.81 6.16
C LEU A 456 4.82 -27.25 5.46
N LEU A 457 3.73 -28.03 5.50
CA LEU A 457 2.38 -27.54 5.27
C LEU A 457 1.91 -26.87 6.56
N VAL A 458 1.96 -25.53 6.59
CA VAL A 458 1.87 -24.73 7.81
C VAL A 458 0.54 -24.96 8.53
N GLY A 459 -0.58 -24.83 7.82
CA GLY A 459 -1.91 -25.04 8.40
C GLY A 459 -2.18 -26.47 8.86
N GLU A 460 -1.54 -27.47 8.26
CA GLU A 460 -1.69 -28.87 8.65
C GLU A 460 -0.70 -29.30 9.74
N ARG A 461 0.31 -28.45 10.07
CA ARG A 461 1.48 -28.81 10.89
C ARG A 461 2.14 -30.13 10.44
N ARG A 462 2.13 -30.40 9.12
CA ARG A 462 2.60 -31.65 8.54
C ARG A 462 3.85 -31.43 7.70
N ILE A 463 4.86 -32.28 7.88
CA ILE A 463 6.10 -32.23 7.11
C ILE A 463 6.05 -33.25 5.97
N VAL A 464 6.30 -32.78 4.75
CA VAL A 464 6.50 -33.61 3.55
C VAL A 464 7.99 -33.59 3.23
N LYS A 465 8.58 -34.78 3.06
CA LYS A 465 9.99 -34.94 2.64
C LYS A 465 10.02 -35.38 1.19
N THR A 466 10.98 -34.87 0.43
CA THR A 466 11.16 -35.17 -0.99
C THR A 466 12.65 -35.22 -1.32
N SER A 467 13.07 -36.09 -2.24
CA SER A 467 14.48 -36.22 -2.66
C SER A 467 14.87 -35.19 -3.74
N ILE A 468 14.24 -34.02 -3.73
CA ILE A 468 14.48 -32.99 -4.74
C ILE A 468 15.40 -31.94 -4.12
N PRO A 469 16.61 -31.74 -4.66
CA PRO A 469 17.45 -30.65 -4.23
C PRO A 469 16.90 -29.33 -4.77
N THR A 470 16.83 -28.34 -3.88
CA THR A 470 16.40 -26.97 -4.21
C THR A 470 17.56 -25.99 -4.06
N THR A 471 17.53 -24.92 -4.84
CA THR A 471 18.51 -23.83 -4.74
C THR A 471 17.91 -22.68 -3.95
N GLY A 472 18.78 -21.90 -3.30
CA GLY A 472 18.38 -20.85 -2.36
C GLY A 472 18.49 -19.42 -2.90
N THR A 473 18.81 -19.20 -4.18
CA THR A 473 18.98 -17.87 -4.79
C THR A 473 18.57 -17.90 -6.25
N PRO A 474 17.92 -16.85 -6.81
CA PRO A 474 17.52 -15.56 -6.23
C PRO A 474 15.99 -15.40 -6.18
N ILE A 475 15.30 -16.37 -5.56
CA ILE A 475 13.83 -16.42 -5.53
C ILE A 475 13.32 -16.06 -4.14
N MET A 476 12.28 -15.24 -4.10
CA MET A 476 11.63 -14.81 -2.85
C MET A 476 11.11 -16.01 -2.07
N ASP A 477 11.30 -16.03 -0.74
CA ASP A 477 10.98 -17.18 0.12
C ASP A 477 9.51 -17.60 0.00
N GLY A 478 8.57 -16.65 -0.03
CA GLY A 478 7.14 -16.90 -0.22
C GLY A 478 6.75 -17.47 -1.60
N GLN A 479 7.68 -17.47 -2.56
CA GLN A 479 7.46 -18.01 -3.92
C GLN A 479 8.25 -19.30 -4.17
N ARG A 480 9.10 -19.75 -3.25
CA ARG A 480 9.92 -20.95 -3.48
C ARG A 480 9.08 -22.22 -3.61
N TRP A 481 8.02 -22.30 -2.82
CA TRP A 481 7.06 -23.40 -2.84
C TRP A 481 5.63 -22.87 -2.81
N ALA A 482 4.75 -23.51 -3.56
CA ALA A 482 3.33 -23.24 -3.54
C ALA A 482 2.52 -24.53 -3.48
N LEU A 483 1.31 -24.42 -2.94
CA LEU A 483 0.31 -25.47 -3.02
C LEU A 483 -0.56 -25.24 -4.27
N VAL A 484 -0.59 -26.23 -5.17
CA VAL A 484 -1.43 -26.24 -6.38
C VAL A 484 -2.31 -27.48 -6.30
N GLY A 485 -3.58 -27.29 -5.93
CA GLY A 485 -4.45 -28.40 -5.54
C GLY A 485 -3.91 -29.12 -4.31
N ASP A 486 -3.57 -30.39 -4.46
CA ASP A 486 -2.95 -31.24 -3.43
C ASP A 486 -1.43 -31.42 -3.62
N GLN A 487 -0.84 -30.77 -4.63
CA GLN A 487 0.57 -30.91 -4.97
C GLN A 487 1.38 -29.72 -4.47
N LEU A 488 2.56 -30.01 -3.96
CA LEU A 488 3.60 -29.01 -3.69
C LEU A 488 4.37 -28.74 -4.98
N VAL A 489 4.58 -27.48 -5.33
CA VAL A 489 5.23 -27.09 -6.59
C VAL A 489 6.37 -26.13 -6.33
N THR A 490 7.51 -26.37 -6.97
CA THR A 490 8.67 -25.46 -6.95
C THR A 490 9.34 -25.36 -8.32
N ALA A 491 9.79 -24.16 -8.68
CA ALA A 491 10.66 -23.90 -9.82
C ALA A 491 12.11 -23.60 -9.38
N THR A 492 12.46 -23.91 -8.13
CA THR A 492 13.82 -23.81 -7.57
C THR A 492 14.56 -25.15 -7.59
N ALA A 493 13.91 -26.22 -8.06
CA ALA A 493 14.51 -27.54 -8.15
C ALA A 493 15.66 -27.55 -9.15
N ALA A 494 16.72 -28.30 -8.85
CA ALA A 494 17.86 -28.46 -9.73
C ALA A 494 18.16 -29.94 -10.01
N THR A 495 18.72 -30.22 -11.18
CA THR A 495 19.42 -31.50 -11.40
C THR A 495 20.84 -31.45 -10.82
N ALA A 496 21.52 -32.59 -10.74
CA ALA A 496 22.95 -32.66 -10.39
C ALA A 496 23.86 -31.80 -11.30
N SER A 497 23.40 -31.49 -12.52
CA SER A 497 24.06 -30.59 -13.48
C SER A 497 23.66 -29.12 -13.36
N TRP A 498 23.00 -28.72 -12.27
CA TRP A 498 22.48 -27.37 -12.01
C TRP A 498 21.46 -26.85 -13.04
N ARG A 499 20.87 -27.73 -13.85
CA ARG A 499 19.74 -27.35 -14.70
C ARG A 499 18.48 -27.15 -13.87
N ALA A 500 17.86 -25.99 -14.01
CA ALA A 500 16.62 -25.65 -13.33
C ALA A 500 15.48 -26.57 -13.80
N GLN A 501 14.69 -27.05 -12.85
CA GLN A 501 13.54 -27.91 -13.06
C GLN A 501 12.31 -27.32 -12.39
N LEU A 502 11.15 -27.63 -12.97
CA LEU A 502 9.86 -27.48 -12.31
C LEU A 502 9.50 -28.83 -11.70
N ALA A 503 9.43 -28.86 -10.37
CA ALA A 503 9.09 -30.05 -9.61
C ALA A 503 7.67 -29.97 -9.06
N THR A 504 6.92 -31.05 -9.20
CA THR A 504 5.65 -31.26 -8.49
C THR A 504 5.81 -32.43 -7.55
N VAL A 505 5.51 -32.24 -6.27
CA VAL A 505 5.65 -33.24 -5.21
C VAL A 505 4.28 -33.58 -4.67
N GLY A 506 3.94 -34.87 -4.70
CA GLY A 506 2.68 -35.38 -4.15
C GLY A 506 2.66 -35.39 -2.62
N PRO A 507 1.49 -35.65 -2.00
CA PRO A 507 1.37 -35.77 -0.55
C PRO A 507 2.23 -36.89 0.06
N ASP A 508 2.62 -37.88 -0.75
CA ASP A 508 3.49 -39.01 -0.39
C ASP A 508 5.00 -38.68 -0.51
N GLY A 509 5.35 -37.44 -0.88
CA GLY A 509 6.73 -37.00 -1.06
C GLY A 509 7.36 -37.40 -2.39
N LYS A 510 6.63 -38.08 -3.28
CA LYS A 510 7.15 -38.42 -4.61
C LYS A 510 7.11 -37.20 -5.53
N ALA A 511 8.23 -36.97 -6.20
CA ALA A 511 8.40 -35.85 -7.10
C ALA A 511 8.34 -36.27 -8.58
N ASN A 512 7.69 -35.46 -9.39
CA ASN A 512 7.82 -35.47 -10.85
C ASN A 512 8.56 -34.21 -11.27
N LEU A 513 9.56 -34.39 -12.14
CA LEU A 513 10.39 -33.31 -12.65
C LEU A 513 10.10 -33.10 -14.13
N ARG A 514 10.11 -31.83 -14.54
CA ARG A 514 10.12 -31.43 -15.95
C ARG A 514 10.99 -30.19 -16.13
N PRO A 515 11.45 -29.91 -17.36
CA PRO A 515 12.22 -28.71 -17.63
C PRO A 515 11.52 -27.44 -17.11
N SER A 516 12.27 -26.57 -16.45
CA SER A 516 11.73 -25.28 -15.99
C SER A 516 11.31 -24.43 -17.19
N PRO A 517 10.14 -23.77 -17.16
CA PRO A 517 9.73 -22.84 -18.22
C PRO A 517 10.61 -21.59 -18.27
N CYS A 518 11.40 -21.33 -17.22
CA CYS A 518 12.40 -20.27 -17.22
C CYS A 518 13.56 -20.56 -18.19
N GLY A 519 13.82 -21.84 -18.50
CA GLY A 519 14.89 -22.26 -19.40
C GLY A 519 16.27 -22.30 -18.75
N GLY A 520 17.18 -23.08 -19.35
CA GLY A 520 18.61 -23.14 -18.99
C GLY A 520 18.88 -23.40 -17.50
N ALA A 521 19.57 -22.44 -16.87
CA ALA A 521 19.92 -22.41 -15.45
C ALA A 521 19.08 -21.40 -14.65
N ASP A 522 18.10 -20.73 -15.28
CA ASP A 522 17.26 -19.74 -14.61
C ASP A 522 16.27 -20.43 -13.67
N PHE A 523 16.34 -20.10 -12.39
CA PHE A 523 15.40 -20.55 -11.37
C PHE A 523 14.17 -19.64 -11.32
N GLY A 524 13.08 -20.16 -10.76
CA GLY A 524 11.85 -19.39 -10.61
C GLY A 524 11.11 -19.61 -9.29
N GLY A 525 10.23 -18.67 -8.98
CA GLY A 525 9.19 -18.83 -7.97
C GLY A 525 7.87 -19.31 -8.58
N VAL A 526 6.96 -19.80 -7.76
CA VAL A 526 5.66 -20.34 -8.16
C VAL A 526 4.55 -19.62 -7.41
N ILE A 527 3.56 -19.11 -8.15
CA ILE A 527 2.41 -18.39 -7.58
C ILE A 527 1.13 -18.89 -8.27
N PRO A 528 0.27 -19.66 -7.58
CA PRO A 528 -1.02 -20.06 -8.13
C PRO A 528 -1.98 -18.88 -8.17
N VAL A 529 -2.65 -18.71 -9.30
CA VAL A 529 -3.64 -17.64 -9.50
C VAL A 529 -4.86 -18.19 -10.22
N PRO A 530 -6.01 -17.50 -10.18
CA PRO A 530 -7.17 -17.85 -10.98
C PRO A 530 -6.81 -18.01 -12.47
N GLY A 531 -7.03 -19.21 -13.00
CA GLY A 531 -6.82 -19.52 -14.42
C GLY A 531 -5.40 -19.89 -14.85
N ALA A 532 -4.37 -19.79 -13.98
CA ALA A 532 -3.01 -20.22 -14.32
C ALA A 532 -2.14 -20.51 -13.08
N VAL A 533 -1.04 -21.24 -13.29
CA VAL A 533 0.09 -21.26 -12.35
C VAL A 533 1.18 -20.35 -12.89
N LEU A 534 1.51 -19.28 -12.16
CA LEU A 534 2.58 -18.37 -12.55
C LEU A 534 3.93 -18.93 -12.14
N VAL A 535 4.92 -18.77 -13.00
CA VAL A 535 6.34 -18.99 -12.68
C VAL A 535 7.10 -17.67 -12.83
N THR A 536 7.63 -17.13 -11.73
CA THR A 536 8.43 -15.91 -11.70
C THR A 536 9.90 -16.25 -11.94
N CYS A 537 10.35 -16.11 -13.18
CA CYS A 537 11.69 -16.48 -13.62
C CYS A 537 12.69 -15.35 -13.36
N ALA A 538 13.77 -15.65 -12.65
CA ALA A 538 14.90 -14.76 -12.52
C ALA A 538 15.88 -14.99 -13.68
N ARG A 539 16.06 -13.98 -14.53
CA ARG A 539 17.00 -14.04 -15.66
C ARG A 539 18.41 -13.81 -15.15
N THR A 540 19.30 -14.75 -15.41
CA THR A 540 20.69 -14.68 -14.99
C THR A 540 21.64 -14.52 -16.17
N ASP A 541 22.72 -13.75 -15.98
CA ASP A 541 23.84 -13.72 -16.93
C ASP A 541 24.80 -14.91 -16.71
N ASP A 542 25.84 -15.03 -17.54
CA ASP A 542 26.85 -16.08 -17.44
C ASP A 542 27.61 -16.07 -16.09
N SER A 543 27.53 -14.97 -15.32
CA SER A 543 28.09 -14.83 -13.97
C SER A 543 27.08 -15.13 -12.86
N SER A 544 25.91 -15.67 -13.21
CA SER A 544 24.79 -15.95 -12.30
C SER A 544 24.22 -14.71 -11.61
N ARG A 545 24.43 -13.51 -12.18
CA ARG A 545 23.82 -12.27 -11.68
C ARG A 545 22.45 -12.08 -12.30
N VAL A 546 21.48 -11.67 -11.48
CA VAL A 546 20.14 -11.36 -11.98
C VAL A 546 20.16 -10.09 -12.83
N THR A 547 19.70 -10.21 -14.07
CA THR A 547 19.61 -9.10 -15.04
C THR A 547 18.17 -8.63 -15.26
N GLY A 548 17.18 -9.40 -14.83
CA GLY A 548 15.77 -9.04 -14.89
C GLY A 548 14.86 -10.18 -14.48
N TYR A 549 13.56 -9.96 -14.54
CA TYR A 549 12.56 -10.98 -14.22
C TYR A 549 11.51 -11.10 -15.33
N ALA A 550 10.86 -12.24 -15.38
CA ALA A 550 9.68 -12.46 -16.20
C ALA A 550 8.68 -13.32 -15.44
N VAL A 551 7.39 -13.13 -15.69
CA VAL A 551 6.34 -14.03 -15.21
C VAL A 551 5.79 -14.85 -16.38
N ILE A 552 5.74 -16.16 -16.20
CA ILE A 552 5.26 -17.12 -17.21
C ILE A 552 3.96 -17.75 -16.70
N GLY A 553 2.88 -17.67 -17.47
CA GLY A 553 1.61 -18.32 -17.14
C GLY A 553 1.52 -19.73 -17.74
N LEU A 554 1.35 -20.73 -16.87
CA LEU A 554 1.11 -22.12 -17.26
C LEU A 554 -0.37 -22.47 -17.10
N VAL A 555 -0.98 -23.05 -18.14
CA VAL A 555 -2.41 -23.44 -18.17
C VAL A 555 -2.63 -24.91 -18.52
#